data_AF-A0A959MH26-F1
#
_entry.id   AF-A0A959MH26-F1
#
_cell.length_a   1.000
_cell.length_b   1.000
_cell.length_c   1.000
_cell.angle_alpha   90.00
_cell.angle_beta   90.00
_cell.angle_gamma   90.00
#
_symmetry.space_group_name_H-M   'P 1'
#
loop_
_entity.id
_entity.type
_entity.pdbx_description
1 polymer ?
#
loop_
_entity_poly.entity_id
_entity_poly.type
_entity_poly.pdbx_seq_one_letter_code
_entity_poly.pdbx_strand_id
1 'polypeptide(L)'
;MECLRYKAERDSELLAALQRWDERRFLKETSDEVGFIDHFFKRLWNYRANGEVENGQPFSLWPKFPVIGAGERGGTGQADLALGYFGSVPGGTEIPQVLCELKDIRSGLDAPQH
;
A
#
# COMPACT_ATOMS: atom_id res chain seq x y z
N MET A 1 5.66 23.40 12.91
CA MET A 1 5.87 22.32 11.93
C MET A 1 7.31 21.87 12.11
N GLU A 2 7.52 20.79 12.88
CA GLU A 2 8.86 20.32 13.23
C GLU A 2 9.35 19.45 12.06
N CYS A 3 10.28 19.97 11.26
CA CYS A 3 10.95 19.19 10.22
C CYS A 3 11.74 18.09 10.94
N LEU A 4 11.28 16.85 10.83
CA LEU A 4 11.86 15.72 11.56
C LEU A 4 13.36 15.65 11.25
N ARG A 5 14.18 15.89 12.28
CA ARG A 5 15.64 15.81 12.24
C ARG A 5 16.03 14.44 11.69
N TYR A 6 16.79 14.41 10.60
CA TYR A 6 17.38 13.20 10.04
C TYR A 6 18.08 12.40 11.15
N LYS A 7 17.75 11.11 11.28
CA LYS A 7 18.32 10.21 12.28
C LYS A 7 18.96 9.03 11.55
N ALA A 8 20.29 8.99 11.49
CA ALA A 8 21.06 7.93 10.84
C ALA A 8 20.72 6.50 11.36
N GLU A 9 20.24 6.39 12.59
CA GLU A 9 19.74 5.14 13.17
C GLU A 9 18.51 4.61 12.40
N ARG A 10 17.56 5.49 12.01
CA ARG A 10 16.38 5.09 11.22
C ARG A 10 16.76 4.62 9.82
N ASP A 11 17.80 5.20 9.24
CA ASP A 11 18.30 4.78 7.93
C ASP A 11 18.91 3.37 7.98
N SER A 12 19.59 3.04 9.09
CA SER A 12 20.16 1.71 9.29
C SER A 12 19.07 0.66 9.49
N GLU A 13 18.00 1.00 10.23
CA GLU A 13 16.81 0.15 10.37
C GLU A 13 16.08 -0.05 9.03
N LEU A 14 15.93 1.02 8.25
CA LEU A 14 15.32 0.99 6.92
C LEU A 14 16.14 0.12 5.97
N LEU A 15 17.46 0.30 5.94
CA LEU A 15 18.34 -0.50 5.09
C LEU A 15 18.27 -1.99 5.46
N ALA A 16 18.28 -2.31 6.76
CA ALA A 16 18.15 -3.69 7.22
C ALA A 16 16.78 -4.31 6.91
N ALA A 17 15.70 -3.51 6.88
CA ALA A 17 14.38 -3.95 6.44
C ALA A 17 14.37 -4.26 4.93
N LEU A 18 14.95 -3.37 4.12
CA LEU A 18 15.07 -3.54 2.67
C LEU A 18 15.90 -4.77 2.31
N GLN A 19 17.07 -4.96 2.94
CA GLN A 19 17.94 -6.11 2.70
C GLN A 19 17.25 -7.43 3.04
N ARG A 20 16.59 -7.52 4.21
CA ARG A 20 15.84 -8.72 4.59
C ARG A 20 14.68 -9.00 3.64
N TRP A 21 14.05 -7.96 3.10
CA TRP A 21 13.00 -8.12 2.11
C TRP A 21 13.55 -8.63 0.77
N ASP A 22 14.72 -8.14 0.34
CA ASP A 22 15.38 -8.60 -0.88
C ASP A 22 15.83 -10.07 -0.77
N GLU A 23 16.43 -10.44 0.36
CA GLU A 23 16.89 -11.81 0.66
C GLU A 23 15.75 -12.79 0.98
N ARG A 24 14.50 -12.32 1.03
CA ARG A 24 13.36 -13.16 1.41
C ARG A 24 13.22 -14.34 0.45
N ARG A 25 12.77 -15.48 0.99
CA ARG A 25 12.35 -16.59 0.14
C ARG A 25 11.08 -16.18 -0.62
N PHE A 26 11.16 -16.14 -1.94
CA PHE A 26 10.00 -15.92 -2.79
C PHE A 26 8.97 -17.04 -2.57
N LEU A 27 7.73 -16.67 -2.26
CA LEU A 27 6.63 -17.62 -2.15
C LEU A 27 5.78 -17.58 -3.43
N LYS A 28 4.73 -16.78 -3.43
CA LYS A 28 3.83 -16.53 -4.55
C LYS A 28 3.45 -15.05 -4.53
N GLU A 29 3.14 -14.49 -5.69
CA GLU A 29 2.89 -13.05 -5.86
C GLU A 29 1.89 -12.49 -4.83
N THR A 30 0.73 -13.11 -4.66
CA THR A 30 -0.28 -12.66 -3.68
C THR A 30 0.21 -12.72 -2.22
N SER A 31 1.06 -13.69 -1.87
CA SER A 31 1.60 -13.80 -0.51
C SER A 31 2.67 -12.74 -0.24
N ASP A 32 3.50 -12.48 -1.25
CA ASP A 32 4.50 -11.43 -1.20
C ASP A 32 3.84 -10.04 -1.17
N GLU A 33 2.75 -9.84 -1.91
CA GLU A 33 1.94 -8.60 -1.89
C GLU A 33 1.45 -8.29 -0.47
N VAL A 34 0.82 -9.26 0.20
CA VAL A 34 0.34 -9.10 1.58
C VAL A 34 1.49 -8.80 2.53
N GLY A 35 2.60 -9.53 2.42
CA GLY A 35 3.78 -9.27 3.24
C GLY A 35 4.39 -7.89 2.99
N PHE A 36 4.38 -7.43 1.74
CA PHE A 36 4.93 -6.14 1.33
C PHE A 36 4.11 -4.99 1.93
N ILE A 37 2.78 -5.07 1.81
CA ILE A 37 1.83 -4.12 2.39
C ILE A 37 2.02 -4.07 3.91
N ASP A 38 2.08 -5.22 4.58
CA ASP A 38 2.25 -5.27 6.03
C ASP A 38 3.58 -4.69 6.49
N HIS A 39 4.69 -5.04 5.82
CA HIS A 39 6.00 -4.60 6.24
C HIS A 39 6.26 -3.11 5.97
N PHE A 40 6.04 -2.66 4.74
CA PHE A 40 6.41 -1.30 4.33
C PHE A 40 5.32 -0.29 4.66
N PHE A 41 4.08 -0.55 4.25
CA PHE A 41 3.03 0.45 4.44
C PHE A 41 2.59 0.50 5.90
N LYS A 42 2.33 -0.66 6.52
CA LYS A 42 1.82 -0.65 7.90
C LYS A 42 2.91 -0.44 8.95
N ARG A 43 3.94 -1.29 8.98
CA ARG A 43 4.93 -1.25 10.08
C ARG A 43 5.94 -0.12 9.90
N LEU A 44 6.47 0.07 8.70
CA LEU A 44 7.52 1.07 8.46
C LEU A 44 6.95 2.49 8.28
N TRP A 45 5.92 2.65 7.44
CA TRP A 45 5.31 3.96 7.16
C TRP A 45 4.08 4.29 8.00
N ASN A 46 3.65 3.37 8.86
CA ASN A 46 2.59 3.61 9.83
C ASN A 46 1.20 3.89 9.23
N TYR A 47 0.94 3.42 8.02
CA TYR A 47 -0.42 3.38 7.48
C TYR A 47 -1.28 2.39 8.28
N ARG A 48 -2.59 2.62 8.30
CA ARG A 48 -3.55 1.86 9.10
C ARG A 48 -4.73 1.41 8.26
N ALA A 49 -5.05 0.13 8.34
CA ALA A 49 -6.27 -0.42 7.76
C ALA A 49 -7.49 -0.17 8.67
N ASN A 50 -8.70 -0.30 8.12
CA ASN A 50 -9.96 -0.12 8.86
C ASN A 50 -10.03 -0.97 10.15
N GLY A 51 -9.51 -2.20 10.14
CA GLY A 51 -9.47 -3.08 11.33
C GLY A 51 -8.38 -2.76 12.36
N GLU A 52 -7.55 -1.74 12.10
CA GLU A 52 -6.40 -1.36 12.95
C GLU A 52 -6.61 0.00 13.62
N VAL A 53 -7.79 0.60 13.43
CA VAL A 53 -8.22 1.84 14.06
C VAL A 53 -9.47 1.58 14.91
N GLU A 54 -9.77 2.47 15.83
CA GLU A 54 -11.01 2.40 16.61
C GLU A 54 -12.23 2.59 15.71
N ASN A 55 -13.37 2.01 16.09
CA ASN A 55 -14.59 2.13 15.29
C ASN A 55 -15.00 3.60 15.10
N GLY A 56 -15.26 4.00 13.86
CA GLY A 56 -15.58 5.38 13.49
C GLY A 56 -14.37 6.32 13.38
N GLN A 57 -13.15 5.82 13.60
CA GLN A 57 -11.94 6.57 13.28
C GLN A 57 -11.55 6.37 11.81
N PRO A 58 -10.97 7.38 11.17
CA PRO A 58 -10.51 7.27 9.80
C PRO A 58 -9.30 6.36 9.67
N PHE A 59 -9.18 5.70 8.53
CA PHE A 59 -8.08 4.81 8.19
C PHE A 59 -7.41 5.26 6.90
N SER A 60 -6.17 4.81 6.67
CA SER A 60 -5.33 5.35 5.60
C SER A 60 -4.91 4.35 4.53
N LEU A 61 -5.28 3.09 4.67
CA LEU A 61 -4.89 2.01 3.79
C LEU A 61 -6.07 1.08 3.49
N TRP A 62 -6.38 0.92 2.20
CA TRP A 62 -7.48 0.11 1.72
C TRP A 62 -7.01 -0.86 0.63
N PRO A 63 -6.83 -2.16 0.95
CA PRO A 63 -6.44 -3.17 -0.04
C PRO A 63 -7.57 -3.48 -1.01
N LYS A 64 -7.24 -3.80 -2.27
CA LYS A 64 -8.21 -4.18 -3.32
C LYS A 64 -9.32 -3.13 -3.50
N PHE A 65 -8.89 -1.87 -3.60
CA PHE A 65 -9.80 -0.72 -3.69
C PHE A 65 -10.58 -0.74 -5.01
N PRO A 66 -11.92 -0.64 -4.98
CA PRO A 66 -12.74 -0.68 -6.19
C PRO A 66 -12.61 0.62 -7.00
N VAL A 67 -12.35 0.49 -8.29
CA VAL A 67 -12.26 1.63 -9.22
C VAL A 67 -13.35 1.49 -10.28
N ILE A 68 -14.38 2.34 -10.18
CA ILE A 68 -15.52 2.33 -11.10
C ILE A 68 -15.03 2.66 -12.52
N GLY A 69 -15.45 1.86 -13.51
CA GLY A 69 -15.12 2.05 -14.92
C GLY A 69 -13.75 1.50 -15.34
N ALA A 70 -12.93 1.02 -14.40
CA ALA A 70 -11.61 0.47 -14.69
C ALA A 70 -11.61 -1.03 -15.03
N GLY A 71 -12.78 -1.69 -15.04
CA GLY A 71 -12.88 -3.08 -15.49
C GLY A 71 -12.71 -3.16 -17.01
N GLU A 72 -12.13 -4.26 -17.50
CA GLU A 72 -11.87 -4.50 -18.94
C GLU A 72 -13.09 -4.27 -19.85
N ARG A 73 -14.31 -4.49 -19.32
CA ARG A 73 -15.59 -4.27 -20.03
C ARG A 73 -16.35 -3.02 -19.56
N GLY A 74 -15.67 -2.04 -18.96
CA GLY A 74 -16.27 -0.83 -18.39
C GLY A 74 -16.95 -1.02 -17.03
N GLY A 75 -16.74 -2.18 -16.38
CA GLY A 75 -17.23 -2.47 -15.02
C GLY A 75 -16.32 -1.89 -13.94
N THR A 76 -16.48 -2.34 -12.70
CA THR A 76 -15.59 -1.97 -11.59
C THR A 76 -14.31 -2.81 -11.65
N GLY A 77 -13.17 -2.15 -11.82
CA GLY A 77 -11.85 -2.75 -11.64
C GLY A 77 -11.40 -2.67 -10.17
N GLN A 78 -10.20 -3.18 -9.88
CA GLN A 78 -9.61 -3.10 -8.55
C GLN A 78 -8.16 -2.67 -8.66
N ALA A 79 -7.75 -1.68 -7.87
CA ALA A 79 -6.34 -1.42 -7.60
C ALA A 79 -5.87 -2.31 -6.45
N ASP A 80 -4.62 -2.73 -6.45
CA ASP A 80 -4.09 -3.58 -5.37
C ASP A 80 -4.15 -2.91 -4.00
N LEU A 81 -3.93 -1.59 -3.97
CA LEU A 81 -4.00 -0.78 -2.76
C LEU A 81 -4.48 0.63 -3.07
N ALA A 82 -5.22 1.23 -2.14
CA ALA A 82 -5.43 2.66 -2.09
C ALA A 82 -4.92 3.24 -0.77
N LEU A 83 -4.28 4.41 -0.87
CA LEU A 83 -3.92 5.23 0.27
C LEU A 83 -4.75 6.51 0.27
N GLY A 84 -5.15 6.95 1.45
CA GLY A 84 -6.02 8.11 1.59
C GLY A 84 -6.36 8.43 3.03
N TYR A 85 -7.47 9.14 3.22
CA TYR A 85 -8.04 9.41 4.53
C TYR A 85 -9.52 9.02 4.51
N PHE A 86 -9.74 7.72 4.68
CA PHE A 86 -11.02 7.07 4.47
C PHE A 86 -11.85 7.02 5.76
N GLY A 87 -13.17 6.94 5.64
CA GLY A 87 -14.09 6.85 6.79
C GLY A 87 -14.16 8.13 7.62
N SER A 88 -13.58 9.24 7.13
CA SER A 88 -13.53 10.52 7.83
C SER A 88 -14.85 11.30 7.78
N VAL A 89 -15.70 11.02 6.78
CA VAL A 89 -16.99 11.65 6.60
C VAL A 89 -18.06 10.56 6.47
N PRO A 90 -19.00 10.43 7.43
CA PRO A 90 -20.09 9.47 7.33
C PRO A 90 -20.92 9.69 6.07
N GLY A 91 -21.04 8.66 5.23
CA GLY A 91 -21.75 8.74 3.94
C GLY A 91 -21.04 9.58 2.87
N GLY A 92 -19.81 10.03 3.13
CA GLY A 92 -18.97 10.70 2.16
C GLY A 92 -18.48 9.75 1.06
N THR A 93 -18.11 10.30 -0.09
CA THR A 93 -17.42 9.53 -1.13
C THR A 93 -15.97 9.33 -0.72
N GLU A 94 -15.52 8.09 -0.74
CA GLU A 94 -14.15 7.72 -0.41
C GLU A 94 -13.25 7.96 -1.62
N ILE A 95 -12.43 9.01 -1.56
CA ILE A 95 -11.55 9.40 -2.65
C ILE A 95 -10.12 9.00 -2.30
N PRO A 96 -9.52 8.05 -3.04
CA PRO A 96 -8.13 7.67 -2.82
C PRO A 96 -7.21 8.83 -3.24
N GLN A 97 -6.19 9.10 -2.42
CA GLN A 97 -5.13 10.06 -2.77
C GLN A 97 -4.08 9.40 -3.65
N VAL A 98 -3.82 8.10 -3.45
CA VAL A 98 -2.92 7.29 -4.25
C VAL A 98 -3.59 5.95 -4.52
N LEU A 99 -3.55 5.50 -5.77
CA LEU A 99 -3.84 4.12 -6.16
C LEU A 99 -2.51 3.41 -6.47
N CYS A 100 -2.36 2.19 -6.00
CA CYS A 100 -1.17 1.38 -6.22
C CYS A 100 -1.53 0.13 -7.02
N GLU A 101 -0.65 -0.20 -7.95
CA GLU A 101 -0.56 -1.49 -8.62
C GLU A 101 0.76 -2.12 -8.20
N LEU A 102 0.70 -3.30 -7.61
CA LEU A 102 1.86 -4.02 -7.10
C LEU A 102 2.25 -5.09 -8.11
N LYS A 103 3.47 -4.99 -8.61
CA LYS A 103 4.02 -5.93 -9.60
C LYS A 103 5.19 -6.70 -9.02
N ASP A 104 5.33 -7.97 -9.41
CA ASP A 104 6.52 -8.72 -9.07
C ASP A 104 7.76 -8.21 -9.84
N ILE A 105 8.97 -8.39 -9.29
CA ILE A 105 10.22 -7.94 -9.93
C ILE A 105 10.54 -8.68 -11.24
N ARG A 106 9.83 -9.78 -11.51
CA ARG A 106 10.03 -10.63 -12.70
C ARG A 106 9.07 -10.29 -13.83
N SER A 107 8.11 -9.39 -13.58
CA SER A 107 7.04 -9.01 -14.50
C SER A 107 7.50 -8.22 -15.72
N GLY A 108 8.81 -8.10 -15.95
CA GLY A 108 9.36 -7.41 -17.12
C GLY A 108 8.93 -5.95 -17.14
N LEU A 109 9.11 -5.24 -16.02
CA LEU A 109 8.68 -3.84 -15.84
C LEU A 109 9.25 -2.87 -16.89
N ASP A 110 10.34 -3.27 -17.56
CA ASP A 110 10.96 -2.53 -18.67
C ASP A 110 10.28 -2.78 -20.03
N ALA A 111 9.30 -3.70 -20.12
CA ALA A 111 8.51 -3.88 -21.32
C ALA A 111 7.46 -2.75 -21.43
N PRO A 112 7.18 -2.27 -22.66
CA PRO A 112 6.07 -1.34 -22.88
C PRO A 112 4.79 -1.91 -22.28
N GLN A 113 4.20 -1.16 -21.34
CA GLN A 113 2.89 -1.50 -20.81
C GLN A 113 1.85 -1.12 -21.87
N HIS A 114 1.16 -2.13 -22.40
CA HIS A 114 0.09 -1.97 -23.39
C HIS A 114 -1.23 -1.60 -22.72
#